data_AF-A0A927CHV5-F1
#
_entry.id   AF-A0A927CHV5-F1
#
_cell.length_a   1.000
_cell.length_b   1.000
_cell.length_c   1.000
_cell.angle_alpha   90.00
_cell.angle_beta   90.00
_cell.angle_gamma   90.00
#
_symmetry.space_group_name_H-M   'P 1'
#
loop_
_entity.id
_entity.type
_entity.pdbx_description
1 polymer ?
#
loop_
_entity_poly.entity_id
_entity_poly.type
_entity_poly.pdbx_seq_one_letter_code
_entity_poly.pdbx_strand_id
1 'polypeptide(L)' 'MAINRRLNTDNDFEEVIETQRRIRVFRDNQIVDAGAVVVRFDDSVVVTQSGVSDIAYHNRRDCEFFELKKR' A
#
# COMPACT_ATOMS: atom_id res chain seq x y z
N MET A 1 -12.46 5.76 15.20
CA MET A 1 -10.98 5.76 15.16
C MET A 1 -10.56 5.04 13.89
N ALA A 2 -9.73 5.62 13.04
CA ALA A 2 -9.23 4.92 11.86
C ALA A 2 -8.19 3.92 12.35
N ILE A 3 -8.56 2.64 12.39
CA ILE A 3 -7.61 1.55 12.62
C ILE A 3 -6.79 1.46 11.34
N ASN A 4 -5.60 2.05 11.35
CA ASN A 4 -4.61 1.88 10.28
C ASN A 4 -3.97 0.51 10.49
N ARG A 5 -4.41 -0.52 9.75
CA ARG A 5 -3.71 -1.82 9.75
C ARG A 5 -2.44 -1.67 8.94
N ARG A 6 -1.28 -1.92 9.55
CA ARG A 6 0.00 -1.97 8.85
C ARG A 6 0.10 -3.28 8.06
N LEU A 7 0.58 -3.21 6.82
CA LEU A 7 0.86 -4.38 5.98
C LEU A 7 2.35 -4.70 6.09
N ASN A 8 2.68 -5.91 6.56
CA ASN A 8 4.08 -6.35 6.71
C ASN A 8 4.33 -7.69 6.01
N THR A 9 3.35 -8.60 6.07
CA THR A 9 3.46 -9.96 5.55
C THR A 9 2.91 -10.07 4.13
N ASP A 10 3.33 -11.10 3.41
CA ASP A 10 2.80 -11.38 2.06
C ASP A 10 1.28 -11.55 2.09
N ASN A 11 0.75 -12.26 3.10
CA ASN A 11 -0.69 -12.41 3.30
C ASN A 11 -1.40 -11.06 3.47
N ASP A 12 -0.79 -10.06 4.11
CA ASP A 12 -1.37 -8.73 4.22
C ASP A 12 -1.50 -8.07 2.84
N PHE A 13 -0.48 -8.22 1.99
CA PHE A 13 -0.47 -7.67 0.63
C PHE A 13 -1.41 -8.43 -0.30
N GLU A 14 -1.49 -9.76 -0.18
CA GLU A 14 -2.46 -10.58 -0.92
C GLU A 14 -3.90 -10.18 -0.59
N GLU A 15 -4.24 -10.05 0.70
CA GLU A 15 -5.59 -9.69 1.12
C GLU A 15 -6.02 -8.33 0.56
N VAL A 16 -5.13 -7.32 0.56
CA VAL A 16 -5.48 -5.98 0.03
C VAL A 16 -5.57 -5.95 -1.49
N ILE A 17 -4.82 -6.80 -2.21
CA ILE A 17 -4.96 -6.99 -3.66
C ILE A 17 -6.32 -7.61 -3.97
N GLU A 18 -6.66 -8.72 -3.31
CA GLU A 18 -7.91 -9.45 -3.52
C GLU A 18 -9.13 -8.58 -3.21
N THR A 19 -9.07 -7.84 -2.11
CA THR A 19 -10.18 -6.98 -1.67
C THR A 19 -10.14 -5.58 -2.28
N GLN A 20 -9.14 -5.28 -3.12
CA GLN A 20 -8.88 -3.97 -3.74
C GLN A 20 -8.95 -2.81 -2.73
N ARG A 21 -8.47 -3.03 -1.51
CA ARG A 21 -8.49 -2.01 -0.47
C ARG A 21 -7.43 -0.96 -0.77
N ARG A 22 -7.80 0.30 -0.53
CA ARG A 22 -6.85 1.40 -0.65
C ARG A 22 -5.87 1.37 0.51
N ILE A 23 -4.64 1.72 0.21
CA ILE A 23 -3.55 1.82 1.15
C ILE A 23 -2.96 3.22 1.10
N ARG A 24 -2.26 3.57 2.17
CA ARG A 24 -1.40 4.73 2.28
C ARG A 24 0.04 4.28 2.43
N VAL A 25 0.95 4.96 1.74
CA VAL A 25 2.37 4.64 1.75
C VAL A 25 3.14 5.80 2.36
N PHE A 26 4.02 5.48 3.30
CA PHE A 26 4.96 6.41 3.91
C PHE A 26 6.40 6.03 3.57
N ARG A 27 7.26 7.02 3.47
CA ARG A 27 8.71 6.88 3.42
C ARG A 27 9.33 7.99 4.26
N ASP A 28 10.25 7.66 5.15
CA ASP A 28 10.95 8.64 6.00
C ASP A 28 10.00 9.63 6.71
N ASN A 29 8.90 9.12 7.30
CA ASN A 29 7.83 9.89 7.95
C ASN A 29 7.04 10.85 7.04
N GLN A 30 7.19 10.75 5.72
CA GLN A 30 6.42 11.52 4.75
C GLN A 30 5.44 10.63 3.99
N ILE A 31 4.26 11.17 3.67
CA ILE A 31 3.29 10.49 2.82
C ILE A 31 3.78 10.59 1.38
N VAL A 32 4.05 9.44 0.76
CA VAL A 32 4.40 9.35 -0.67
C VAL A 32 3.20 8.94 -1.53
N ASP A 33 2.25 8.22 -0.94
CA ASP A 33 0.97 7.93 -1.57
C ASP A 33 -0.16 7.99 -0.54
N ALA A 34 -1.15 8.83 -0.77
CA ALA A 34 -2.22 9.10 0.18
C ALA A 34 -3.39 8.10 0.09
N GLY A 35 -3.48 7.31 -1.00
CA GLY A 35 -4.62 6.45 -1.27
C GLY A 35 -4.56 5.76 -2.64
N ALA A 36 -3.81 4.67 -2.73
CA ALA A 36 -3.70 3.83 -3.93
C ALA A 36 -4.08 2.37 -3.64
N VAL A 37 -4.29 1.59 -4.69
CA VAL A 37 -4.44 0.13 -4.56
C VAL A 37 -3.12 -0.55 -4.88
N VAL A 38 -2.81 -1.65 -4.21
CA VAL A 38 -1.69 -2.51 -4.60
C VAL A 38 -2.12 -3.31 -5.82
N VAL A 39 -1.27 -3.34 -6.85
CA VAL A 39 -1.53 -4.14 -8.07
C VAL A 39 -0.56 -5.32 -8.21
N ARG A 40 0.62 -5.23 -7.59
CA ARG A 40 1.63 -6.28 -7.54
C ARG A 40 2.58 -6.04 -6.38
N PHE A 41 3.16 -7.10 -5.84
CA PHE A 41 4.30 -6.99 -4.93
C PHE A 41 5.25 -8.18 -5.13
N ASP A 42 6.46 -8.02 -4.62
CA ASP A 42 7.43 -9.10 -4.40
C ASP A 42 8.23 -8.83 -3.11
N ASP A 43 9.35 -9.53 -2.94
CA ASP A 43 10.24 -9.39 -1.77
C ASP A 43 10.90 -8.01 -1.65
N SER A 44 10.94 -7.25 -2.75
CA SER A 44 11.71 -6.01 -2.89
C SER A 44 10.84 -4.79 -3.15
N VAL A 45 9.77 -4.93 -3.94
CA VAL A 45 8.98 -3.81 -4.45
C VAL A 45 7.49 -4.07 -4.26
N VAL A 46 6.77 -3.02 -3.88
CA VAL A 46 5.32 -2.95 -3.92
C VAL A 46 4.93 -1.95 -5.01
N VAL A 47 4.09 -2.38 -5.94
CA VAL A 47 3.58 -1.58 -7.05
C VAL A 47 2.16 -1.14 -6.71
N THR A 48 1.93 0.17 -6.74
CA THR A 48 0.63 0.77 -6.47
C THR A 48 0.07 1.48 -7.69
N GLN A 49 -1.24 1.62 -7.73
CA GLN A 49 -1.96 2.38 -8.74
C GLN A 49 -2.96 3.33 -8.06
N SER A 50 -2.82 4.64 -8.28
CA SER A 50 -3.71 5.67 -7.73
C SER A 50 -4.73 6.19 -8.74
N GLY A 51 -4.47 5.98 -10.03
CA GLY A 51 -5.33 6.34 -11.17
C GLY A 51 -5.02 5.46 -12.39
N VAL A 52 -5.81 5.59 -13.45
CA VAL A 52 -5.69 4.70 -14.64
C VAL A 52 -4.27 4.71 -15.24
N SER A 53 -3.58 5.85 -15.18
CA SER A 53 -2.22 6.02 -15.71
C SER A 53 -1.16 6.26 -14.64
N ASP A 54 -1.52 6.21 -13.35
CA ASP A 54 -0.63 6.57 -12.25
C ASP A 54 -0.17 5.33 -11.51
N ILE A 55 0.98 4.78 -11.93
CA ILE A 55 1.65 3.63 -11.31
C ILE A 55 2.88 4.13 -10.55
N ALA A 56 3.05 3.68 -9.31
CA ALA A 56 4.22 3.96 -8.51
C ALA A 56 4.90 2.68 -8.02
N TYR A 57 6.22 2.76 -7.83
CA TYR A 57 7.06 1.68 -7.35
C TYR A 57 7.65 2.08 -6.00
N HIS A 58 7.39 1.26 -4.98
CA HIS A 58 7.83 1.51 -3.61
C HIS A 58 8.75 0.39 -3.15
N ASN A 59 9.92 0.72 -2.62
CA ASN A 59 10.76 -0.27 -1.98
C ASN A 59 10.06 -0.79 -0.71
N ARG A 60 9.85 -2.09 -0.62
CA ARG A 60 9.08 -2.72 0.45
C ARG A 60 9.72 -2.57 1.83
N ARG A 61 11.04 -2.46 1.89
CA ARG A 61 11.82 -2.33 3.14
C ARG A 61 11.91 -0.88 3.60
N ASP A 62 11.99 0.06 2.66
CA ASP A 62 12.16 1.48 2.96
C ASP A 62 10.83 2.22 3.15
N CYS A 63 9.71 1.61 2.74
CA CYS A 63 8.38 2.19 2.83
C CYS A 63 7.52 1.46 3.88
N GLU A 64 6.57 2.19 4.45
CA GLU A 64 5.57 1.66 5.35
C GLU A 64 4.18 1.74 4.70
N PHE A 65 3.42 0.65 4.79
CA PHE A 65 2.14 0.50 4.09
C PHE A 65 1.02 0.33 5.10
N PHE A 66 -0.07 1.09 4.94
CA PHE A 66 -1.21 1.05 5.85
C PHE A 66 -2.52 0.98 5.09
N GLU A 67 -3.36 0.02 5.46
CA GLU A 67 -4.71 -0.12 4.93
C GLU A 67 -5.59 1.06 5.36
N LEU A 68 -6.33 1.64 4.41
CA LEU A 68 -7.35 2.65 4.64
C LEU A 68 -8.71 1.96 4.74
N LYS A 69 -9.16 1.68 5.96
CA LYS A 69 -10.56 1.25 6.17
C LYS A 69 -11.52 2.40 5.91
N LYS A 70 -12.52 2.17 5.05
CA LYS A 70 -13.72 3.03 5.00
C LYS A 70 -14.43 2.94 6.36
N ARG A 71 -14.91 4.08 6.85
CA ARG A 71 -15.86 4.13 7.97
C ARG A 71 -17.18 3.49 7.58
#